data_AF-A0A1I2JN75-F1
#
_entry.id   AF-A0A1I2JN75-F1
#
_cell.length_a   1.000
_cell.length_b   1.000
_cell.length_c   1.000
_cell.angle_alpha   90.00
_cell.angle_beta   90.00
_cell.angle_gamma   90.00
#
_symmetry.space_group_name_H-M   'P 1'
#
loop_
_entity.id
_entity.type
_entity.pdbx_description
1 polymer ?
#
loop_
_entity_poly.entity_id
_entity_poly.type
_entity_poly.pdbx_seq_one_letter_code
_entity_poly.pdbx_strand_id
1 'polypeptide(L)' 'MKRKTVGRELRTQGRRGRVRVEEDKHGHQWVTCSGCKLDRLTPGIAPAKFVQRDHAKTCMR' A
#
# COMPACT_ATOMS: atom_id res chain seq x y z
N MET A 1 8.67 -0.58 -14.81
CA MET A 1 8.42 0.85 -14.51
C MET A 1 9.08 1.19 -13.19
N LYS A 2 9.86 2.29 -13.08
CA LYS A 2 10.45 2.72 -11.80
C LYS A 2 9.39 3.46 -10.99
N ARG A 3 9.02 2.94 -9.81
CA ARG A 3 8.17 3.62 -8.81
C ARG A 3 9.06 4.19 -7.70
N LYS A 4 8.69 5.32 -7.11
CA LYS A 4 9.42 5.94 -5.98
C LYS A 4 8.61 5.78 -4.70
N THR A 5 9.21 5.38 -3.60
CA THR A 5 8.49 5.37 -2.32
C THR A 5 8.14 6.80 -1.91
N VAL A 6 6.87 7.05 -1.60
CA VAL A 6 6.37 8.36 -1.17
C VAL A 6 5.72 8.24 0.20
N GLY A 7 6.08 9.13 1.11
CA GLY A 7 5.55 9.13 2.47
C GLY A 7 6.18 8.09 3.40
N ARG A 8 5.61 7.99 4.60
CA ARG A 8 6.08 7.10 5.66
C ARG A 8 5.48 5.70 5.51
N GLU A 9 6.19 4.70 6.01
CA GLU A 9 5.69 3.33 6.09
C GLU A 9 4.38 3.30 6.90
N LEU A 10 3.36 2.65 6.34
CA LEU A 10 2.05 2.52 6.98
C LEU A 10 2.07 1.29 7.89
N ARG A 11 1.86 1.51 9.19
CA ARG A 11 1.65 0.41 10.13
C ARG A 11 0.25 -0.13 9.96
N THR A 12 0.14 -1.44 9.81
CA THR A 12 -1.16 -2.13 9.70
C THR A 12 -1.27 -3.19 10.78
N GLN A 13 -2.50 -3.55 11.14
CA GLN A 13 -2.75 -4.63 12.10
C GLN A 13 -2.41 -6.03 11.55
N GLY A 14 -2.13 -6.17 10.24
CA GLY A 14 -1.76 -7.43 9.62
C GLY A 14 -0.37 -7.89 10.09
N ARG A 15 -0.30 -9.05 10.73
CA ARG A 15 0.91 -9.61 11.39
C ARG A 15 2.14 -9.82 10.48
N ARG A 16 2.05 -9.65 9.15
CA ARG A 16 3.05 -10.22 8.24
C ARG A 16 3.78 -9.27 7.30
N GLY A 17 3.48 -7.96 7.23
CA GLY A 17 4.12 -7.13 6.20
C GLY A 17 4.30 -5.65 6.50
N ARG A 18 5.33 -5.07 5.87
CA ARG A 18 5.56 -3.63 5.83
C ARG A 18 4.80 -3.04 4.66
N VAL A 19 3.91 -2.10 4.93
CA VAL A 19 3.12 -1.43 3.88
C VAL A 19 3.79 -0.12 3.48
N ARG A 20 4.05 0.02 2.19
CA ARG A 20 4.66 1.21 1.59
C ARG A 20 3.71 1.81 0.58
N VAL A 21 3.84 3.11 0.42
CA VAL A 21 3.18 3.84 -0.66
C VAL A 21 4.26 4.21 -1.65
N GLU A 22 4.04 3.90 -2.91
CA GLU A 22 4.92 4.26 -4.01
C GLU A 22 4.16 5.13 -5.00
N GLU A 23 4.84 6.01 -5.71
CA GLU A 23 4.27 6.86 -6.74
C GLU A 23 4.90 6.51 -8.08
N ASP A 24 4.07 6.39 -9.11
CA ASP A 24 4.54 6.22 -10.48
C ASP A 24 4.79 7.56 -11.18
N LYS A 25 5.31 7.51 -12.41
CA LYS A 25 5.64 8.70 -13.20
C LYS A 25 4.44 9.57 -13.57
N HIS A 26 3.22 9.06 -13.46
CA HIS A 26 1.98 9.80 -13.74
C HIS A 26 1.37 10.40 -12.47
N GLY A 27 2.06 10.28 -11.32
CA GLY A 27 1.57 10.76 -10.03
C GLY A 27 0.53 9.83 -9.39
N HIS A 28 0.36 8.60 -9.90
CA HIS A 28 -0.53 7.67 -9.23
C HIS A 28 0.17 6.99 -8.06
N GLN A 29 -0.56 6.89 -6.94
CA GLN A 29 -0.10 6.21 -5.75
C GLN A 29 -0.42 4.71 -5.84
N TRP A 30 0.53 3.90 -5.42
CA TRP A 30 0.50 2.45 -5.34
C TRP A 30 0.73 2.07 -3.89
N VAL A 31 -0.06 1.13 -3.38
CA VAL A 31 0.12 0.57 -2.05
C VAL A 31 0.70 -0.83 -2.21
N THR A 32 1.90 -1.02 -1.65
CA THR A 32 2.59 -2.30 -1.67
C THR A 32 2.78 -2.85 -0.26
N CYS A 33 2.70 -4.17 -0.10
CA CYS A 33 2.97 -4.84 1.18
C CYS A 33 3.88 -6.04 0.96
N SER A 34 5.02 -6.06 1.67
CA SER A 34 5.99 -7.16 1.59
C SER A 34 5.49 -8.48 2.18
N GLY A 35 4.47 -8.43 3.05
CA GLY A 35 4.00 -9.58 3.82
C GLY A 35 2.98 -10.45 3.12
N CYS A 36 2.00 -9.80 2.51
CA CYS A 36 0.92 -10.46 1.77
C CYS A 36 1.07 -10.32 0.25
N LYS A 37 2.22 -9.81 -0.23
CA LYS A 37 2.49 -9.51 -1.64
C LYS A 37 1.40 -8.63 -2.28
N LEU A 38 0.84 -7.69 -1.50
CA LEU A 38 -0.10 -6.70 -2.02
C LEU A 38 0.66 -5.74 -2.92
N ASP A 39 0.13 -5.45 -4.11
CA ASP A 39 0.57 -4.38 -4.99
C ASP A 39 -0.65 -3.85 -5.75
N ARG A 40 -1.19 -2.71 -5.31
CA ARG A 40 -2.47 -2.17 -5.79
C ARG A 40 -2.38 -0.67 -6.04
N LEU A 41 -2.86 -0.26 -7.20
CA LEU A 41 -3.05 1.14 -7.56
C LEU A 41 -4.18 1.76 -6.72
N THR A 42 -3.94 2.95 -6.15
CA THR A 42 -4.91 3.72 -5.36
C THR A 42 -5.09 5.12 -5.95
N PRO A 43 -5.88 5.28 -7.02
CA PRO A 43 -6.10 6.58 -7.63
C PRO A 43 -7.12 7.38 -6.80
N GLY A 44 -6.76 8.59 -6.37
CA GLY A 44 -7.68 9.51 -5.70
C GLY A 44 -8.16 9.09 -4.30
N ILE A 45 -7.58 8.04 -3.71
CA ILE A 45 -7.92 7.58 -2.36
C ILE A 45 -6.67 7.70 -1.49
N ALA A 46 -6.83 8.27 -0.29
CA ALA A 46 -5.75 8.31 0.69
C ALA A 46 -5.24 6.88 0.97
N PRO A 47 -3.93 6.59 0.81
CA PRO A 47 -3.37 5.26 0.97
C PRO A 47 -3.73 4.59 2.30
N ALA A 48 -3.76 5.37 3.40
CA ALA A 48 -4.18 4.89 4.72
C ALA A 48 -5.61 4.32 4.73
N LYS A 49 -6.56 4.96 4.03
CA LYS A 49 -7.95 4.47 3.91
C LYS A 49 -8.03 3.19 3.08
N PHE A 50 -7.28 3.12 1.98
CA PHE A 50 -7.20 1.89 1.18
C PHE A 50 -6.65 0.73 2.02
N VAL A 51 -5.57 0.97 2.75
CA VAL A 51 -4.93 -0.01 3.62
C VAL A 51 -5.88 -0.51 4.72
N GLN A 52 -6.62 0.38 5.37
CA GLN A 52 -7.60 -0.04 6.38
C GLN A 52 -8.73 -0.92 5.81
N ARG A 53 -9.19 -0.67 4.57
CA ARG A 53 -10.30 -1.43 3.97
C ARG A 53 -9.88 -2.70 3.27
N ASP A 54 -8.78 -2.67 2.52
CA ASP A 54 -8.39 -3.71 1.56
C ASP A 54 -7.24 -4.56 2.09
N HIS A 55 -6.17 -3.92 2.60
CA HIS A 55 -5.05 -4.66 3.21
C HIS A 55 -5.50 -5.43 4.45
N ALA A 56 -6.41 -4.88 5.26
CA ALA A 56 -6.99 -5.61 6.40
C ALA A 56 -7.73 -6.89 5.97
N LYS A 57 -8.43 -6.88 4.83
CA LYS A 57 -9.14 -8.07 4.31
C LYS A 57 -8.18 -9.11 3.72
N THR A 58 -7.13 -8.65 3.06
CA THR A 58 -6.22 -9.51 2.29
C THR A 58 -5.04 -10.02 3.13
N CYS A 59 -4.57 -9.26 4.12
CA CYS A 59 -3.37 -9.58 4.93
C CYS A 59 -3.68 -10.22 6.30
N MET A 60 -4.95 -10.23 6.75
CA MET A 60 -5.35 -10.95 7.98
C MET A 60 -5.71 -12.42 7.76
N ARG A 61 -5.63 -12.93 6.51
CA ARG A 61 -5.73 -14.35 6.19
C ARG A 61 -4.37 -15.05 6.26
#